data_AF-A0A0C3NVR6-F1
#
_entry.id   AF-A0A0C3NVR6-F1
#
_cell.length_a   1.000
_cell.length_b   1.000
_cell.length_c   1.000
_cell.angle_alpha   90.00
_cell.angle_beta   90.00
_cell.angle_gamma   90.00
#
_symmetry.space_group_name_H-M   'P 1'
#
loop_
_entity.id
_entity.type
_entity.pdbx_description
1 polymer ?
#
loop_
_entity_poly.entity_id
_entity_poly.type
_entity_poly.pdbx_seq_one_letter_code
_entity_poly.pdbx_strand_id
1 'polypeptide(L)'
;MSNPHPALSFSEQDPLPYLRPEEQYHISPSTKYLLHISSWLGQNADDLATRKFLPKLKDHILARIFGKEYDGDEEAFTRDQRNALHFVNDRIYRHKSIRINYTSYDCHRAQDSLNPHTHVDIMVLVHEDECPNQDGLAPHPYWYACIIHWKHFSISLLKTF
;
A
#
# COMPACT_ATOMS: atom_id res chain seq x y z
N MET A 1 -25.01 -8.03 13.21
CA MET A 1 -24.68 -7.70 11.79
C MET A 1 -23.26 -8.18 11.56
N SER A 2 -23.03 -9.12 10.65
CA SER A 2 -21.68 -9.63 10.37
C SER A 2 -20.85 -8.53 9.72
N ASN A 3 -19.76 -8.10 10.36
CA ASN A 3 -18.78 -7.23 9.71
C ASN A 3 -18.28 -7.96 8.45
N PRO A 4 -18.42 -7.37 7.24
CA PRO A 4 -17.89 -7.99 6.04
C PRO A 4 -16.37 -8.15 6.20
N HIS A 5 -15.87 -9.34 5.86
CA HIS A 5 -14.43 -9.60 5.92
C HIS A 5 -13.70 -8.56 5.07
N PRO A 6 -12.66 -7.92 5.61
CA PRO A 6 -12.10 -6.73 4.97
C PRO A 6 -11.28 -7.08 3.71
N ALA A 7 -10.92 -8.36 3.50
CA ALA A 7 -10.39 -8.91 2.25
C ALA A 7 -11.49 -9.43 1.32
N LEU A 8 -11.29 -9.34 0.00
CA LEU A 8 -12.21 -9.91 -0.98
C LEU A 8 -12.29 -11.43 -0.80
N SER A 9 -13.50 -11.97 -0.94
CA SER A 9 -13.78 -13.40 -0.87
C SER A 9 -13.02 -14.16 -1.95
N PHE A 10 -12.69 -15.42 -1.69
CA PHE A 10 -12.12 -16.28 -2.71
C PHE A 10 -13.04 -16.44 -3.94
N SER A 11 -14.35 -16.39 -3.76
CA SER A 11 -15.35 -16.51 -4.84
C SER A 11 -15.46 -15.26 -5.72
N GLU A 12 -14.89 -14.13 -5.31
CA GLU A 12 -14.91 -12.89 -6.07
C GLU A 12 -13.91 -12.93 -7.23
N GLN A 13 -14.40 -12.57 -8.43
CA GLN A 13 -13.59 -12.51 -9.63
C GLN A 13 -12.96 -11.13 -9.78
N ASP A 14 -11.62 -11.11 -9.75
CA ASP A 14 -10.79 -9.94 -10.04
C ASP A 14 -9.57 -10.39 -10.87
N PRO A 15 -9.74 -10.62 -12.19
CA PRO A 15 -8.70 -11.22 -13.01
C PRO A 15 -7.52 -10.25 -13.19
N LEU A 16 -6.31 -10.78 -13.00
CA LEU A 16 -5.06 -10.10 -13.33
C LEU A 16 -4.66 -10.48 -14.76
N PRO A 17 -4.77 -9.57 -15.76
CA PRO A 17 -4.49 -9.87 -17.16
C PRO A 17 -3.01 -10.21 -17.39
N TYR A 18 -2.60 -10.57 -18.59
CA TYR A 18 -1.16 -10.71 -18.86
C TYR A 18 -0.49 -9.33 -18.80
N LEU A 19 0.64 -9.23 -18.09
CA LEU A 19 1.44 -8.01 -17.98
C LEU A 19 2.84 -8.26 -18.53
N ARG A 20 3.47 -7.20 -19.04
CA ARG A 20 4.84 -7.29 -19.54
C ARG A 20 5.79 -7.56 -18.38
N PRO A 21 6.78 -8.44 -18.54
CA PRO A 21 7.67 -8.77 -17.44
C PRO A 21 8.65 -7.63 -17.05
N GLU A 22 8.68 -6.52 -17.81
CA GLU A 22 9.36 -5.26 -17.44
C GLU A 22 8.57 -4.45 -16.39
N GLU A 23 7.26 -4.65 -16.27
CA GLU A 23 6.44 -3.87 -15.34
C GLU A 23 6.58 -4.44 -13.93
N GLN A 24 7.07 -3.63 -13.00
CA GLN A 24 7.40 -4.09 -11.64
C GLN A 24 6.16 -4.51 -10.83
N TYR A 25 5.06 -3.78 -10.97
CA TYR A 25 3.83 -4.00 -10.20
C TYR A 25 2.68 -4.32 -11.13
N HIS A 26 1.87 -5.29 -10.72
CA HIS A 26 0.73 -5.74 -11.48
C HIS A 26 -0.51 -5.80 -10.60
N ILE A 27 -1.43 -4.87 -10.87
CA ILE A 27 -2.69 -4.69 -10.17
C ILE A 27 -3.81 -4.77 -11.20
N SER A 28 -4.95 -5.34 -10.84
CA SER A 28 -6.10 -5.44 -11.72
C SER A 28 -6.64 -4.04 -12.05
N PRO A 29 -7.00 -3.76 -13.31
CA PRO A 29 -7.66 -2.50 -13.68
C PRO A 29 -9.13 -2.46 -13.25
N SER A 30 -9.65 -3.54 -12.66
CA SER A 30 -11.05 -3.65 -12.25
C SER A 30 -11.43 -2.58 -11.24
N THR A 31 -12.50 -1.83 -11.56
CA THR A 31 -13.11 -0.84 -10.66
C THR A 31 -14.36 -1.40 -9.98
N LYS A 32 -14.55 -2.73 -9.99
CA LYS A 32 -15.79 -3.37 -9.55
C LYS A 32 -16.02 -3.25 -8.04
N TYR A 33 -14.97 -3.42 -7.25
CA TYR A 33 -15.05 -3.48 -5.80
C TYR A 33 -14.76 -2.12 -5.16
N LEU A 34 -15.65 -1.17 -5.44
CA LEU A 34 -15.54 0.22 -5.01
C LEU A 34 -15.92 0.39 -3.54
N LEU A 35 -15.16 1.24 -2.84
CA LEU A 35 -15.47 1.79 -1.53
C LEU A 35 -15.38 3.32 -1.59
N HIS A 36 -16.38 3.99 -1.02
CA HIS A 36 -16.27 5.41 -0.72
C HIS A 36 -15.36 5.61 0.49
N ILE A 37 -14.31 6.43 0.34
CA ILE A 37 -13.29 6.64 1.38
C ILE A 37 -13.95 7.09 2.68
N SER A 38 -14.79 8.12 2.58
CA SER A 38 -15.46 8.72 3.74
C SER A 38 -16.33 7.70 4.50
N SER A 39 -17.13 6.91 3.77
CA SER A 39 -18.00 5.88 4.36
C SER A 39 -17.19 4.75 4.98
N TRP A 40 -16.14 4.28 4.31
CA TRP A 40 -15.29 3.21 4.81
C TRP A 40 -14.56 3.62 6.10
N LEU A 41 -14.01 4.84 6.16
CA LEU A 41 -13.37 5.36 7.37
C LEU A 41 -14.37 5.51 8.52
N GLY A 42 -15.58 6.01 8.24
CA GLY A 42 -16.62 6.12 9.27
C GLY A 42 -17.04 4.77 9.85
N GLN A 43 -17.16 3.73 9.00
CA GLN A 43 -17.49 2.37 9.43
C GLN A 43 -16.39 1.70 10.25
N ASN A 44 -15.14 2.15 10.09
CA ASN A 44 -13.97 1.58 10.74
C ASN A 44 -13.31 2.58 11.69
N ALA A 45 -14.08 3.52 12.27
CA ALA A 45 -13.55 4.59 13.10
C ALA A 45 -12.86 4.09 14.38
N ASP A 46 -13.29 2.94 14.90
CA ASP A 46 -12.72 2.29 16.08
C ASP A 46 -11.47 1.45 15.77
N ASP A 47 -11.16 1.23 14.48
CA ASP A 47 -9.98 0.47 14.06
C ASP A 47 -8.72 1.33 14.16
N LEU A 48 -7.72 0.83 14.88
CA LEU A 48 -6.42 1.49 15.01
C LEU A 48 -5.73 1.69 13.65
N ALA A 49 -5.95 0.80 12.69
CA ALA A 49 -5.37 0.88 11.35
C ALA A 49 -5.93 2.05 10.52
N THR A 50 -7.12 2.57 10.86
CA THR A 50 -7.72 3.71 10.14
C THR A 50 -7.43 5.06 10.82
N ARG A 51 -6.82 5.04 12.01
CA ARG A 51 -6.49 6.24 12.77
C ARG A 51 -5.50 7.12 11.99
N LYS A 52 -5.91 8.35 11.69
CA LYS A 52 -5.14 9.30 10.85
C LYS A 52 -4.77 8.74 9.46
N PHE A 53 -5.54 7.77 8.95
CA PHE A 53 -5.26 7.10 7.68
C PHE A 53 -5.10 8.08 6.52
N LEU A 54 -6.05 8.99 6.34
CA LEU A 54 -6.02 9.95 5.23
C LEU A 54 -4.79 10.87 5.24
N PRO A 55 -4.49 11.60 6.34
CA PRO A 55 -3.27 12.39 6.42
C PRO A 55 -2.01 11.59 6.09
N LYS A 56 -1.83 10.41 6.71
CA LYS A 56 -0.67 9.54 6.49
C LYS A 56 -0.56 9.07 5.04
N LEU A 57 -1.68 8.65 4.44
CA LEU A 57 -1.71 8.23 3.04
C LEU A 57 -1.34 9.39 2.10
N LYS A 58 -1.84 10.59 2.38
CA LYS A 58 -1.50 11.77 1.58
C LYS A 58 -0.01 12.13 1.70
N ASP A 59 0.54 12.06 2.91
CA ASP A 59 1.98 12.28 3.14
C ASP A 59 2.82 11.26 2.34
N HIS A 60 2.49 9.98 2.47
CA HIS A 60 3.17 8.91 1.73
C HIS A 60 3.11 9.12 0.21
N ILE A 61 1.92 9.42 -0.34
CA ILE A 61 1.75 9.66 -1.77
C ILE A 61 2.56 10.88 -2.22
N LEU A 62 2.55 11.98 -1.45
CA LEU A 62 3.30 13.18 -1.78
C LEU A 62 4.81 12.90 -1.77
N ALA A 63 5.34 12.22 -0.74
CA ALA A 63 6.74 11.83 -0.68
C ALA A 63 7.17 11.03 -1.92
N ARG A 64 6.34 10.08 -2.34
CA ARG A 64 6.58 9.29 -3.57
C ARG A 64 6.55 10.14 -4.84
N ILE A 65 5.61 11.06 -4.97
CA ILE A 65 5.52 11.95 -6.15
C ILE A 65 6.73 12.88 -6.23
N PHE A 66 7.20 13.39 -5.09
CA PHE A 66 8.39 14.25 -5.03
C PHE A 66 9.71 13.47 -5.11
N GLY A 67 9.67 12.13 -5.24
CA GLY A 67 10.86 11.29 -5.39
C GLY A 67 11.74 11.27 -4.15
N LYS A 68 11.16 11.47 -2.97
CA LYS A 68 11.90 11.45 -1.71
C LYS A 68 12.19 10.01 -1.28
N GLU A 69 13.31 9.84 -0.58
CA GLU A 69 13.67 8.56 0.03
C GLU A 69 12.65 8.20 1.11
N TYR A 70 12.41 6.90 1.29
CA TYR A 70 11.46 6.42 2.28
C TYR A 70 12.11 6.45 3.66
N ASP A 71 11.66 7.34 4.53
CA ASP A 71 12.17 7.55 5.88
C ASP A 71 11.29 6.92 6.97
N GLY A 72 10.43 5.96 6.60
CA GLY A 72 9.48 5.37 7.56
C GLY A 72 8.20 6.18 7.79
N ASP A 73 7.83 7.05 6.84
CA ASP A 73 6.69 7.97 6.93
C ASP A 73 6.86 9.02 8.06
N GLU A 74 8.10 9.45 8.32
CA GLU A 74 8.40 10.53 9.28
C GLU A 74 8.11 11.91 8.68
N GLU A 75 8.13 12.03 7.35
CA GLU A 75 7.82 13.27 6.67
C GLU A 75 6.37 13.74 6.85
N ALA A 76 6.20 14.86 7.53
CA ALA A 76 4.93 15.56 7.62
C ALA A 76 4.83 16.67 6.57
N PHE A 77 3.95 16.52 5.57
CA PHE A 77 3.59 17.64 4.69
C PHE A 77 2.62 18.59 5.38
N THR A 78 2.62 19.85 4.95
CA THR A 78 1.69 20.87 5.44
C THR A 78 0.24 20.54 5.02
N ARG A 79 -0.73 21.10 5.76
CA ARG A 79 -2.15 20.92 5.44
C ARG A 79 -2.48 21.38 4.02
N ASP A 80 -1.88 22.46 3.55
CA ASP A 80 -2.14 23.01 2.22
C ASP A 80 -1.57 22.12 1.10
N GLN A 81 -0.37 21.56 1.31
CA GLN A 81 0.19 20.56 0.39
C GLN A 81 -0.69 19.31 0.32
N ARG A 82 -1.15 18.79 1.47
CA ARG A 82 -2.09 17.66 1.51
C ARG A 82 -3.42 17.99 0.83
N ASN A 83 -3.91 19.22 0.94
CA ASN A 83 -5.15 19.64 0.30
C ASN A 83 -5.04 19.69 -1.21
N ALA A 84 -3.85 19.89 -1.79
CA ALA A 84 -3.67 19.87 -3.24
C ALA A 84 -3.77 18.46 -3.85
N LEU A 85 -3.60 17.40 -3.05
CA LEU A 85 -3.79 16.02 -3.45
C LEU A 85 -5.26 15.60 -3.28
N HIS A 86 -5.90 15.24 -4.38
CA HIS A 86 -7.30 14.80 -4.41
C HIS A 86 -7.44 13.36 -4.87
N PHE A 87 -8.18 12.57 -4.09
CA PHE A 87 -8.66 11.26 -4.52
C PHE A 87 -9.82 11.44 -5.49
N VAL A 88 -9.66 10.94 -6.71
CA VAL A 88 -10.65 11.08 -7.77
C VAL A 88 -11.95 10.40 -7.33
N ASN A 89 -13.06 11.15 -7.36
CA ASN A 89 -14.40 10.70 -6.99
C ASN A 89 -14.58 10.19 -5.55
N ASP A 90 -13.65 10.44 -4.62
CA ASP A 90 -13.66 9.88 -3.25
C ASP A 90 -13.71 8.33 -3.23
N ARG A 91 -13.05 7.68 -4.20
CA ARG A 91 -13.12 6.23 -4.40
C ARG A 91 -11.79 5.54 -4.10
N ILE A 92 -11.92 4.40 -3.45
CA ILE A 92 -10.90 3.35 -3.36
C ILE A 92 -11.48 2.11 -4.03
N TYR A 93 -10.66 1.28 -4.63
CA TYR A 93 -11.11 -0.05 -5.01
C TYR A 93 -10.22 -1.13 -4.45
N ARG A 94 -10.87 -2.21 -4.03
CA ARG A 94 -10.25 -3.36 -3.38
C ARG A 94 -9.83 -4.38 -4.43
N HIS A 95 -8.67 -4.98 -4.20
CA HIS A 95 -8.16 -6.06 -5.03
C HIS A 95 -7.92 -7.31 -4.22
N LYS A 96 -8.05 -8.46 -4.90
CA LYS A 96 -7.86 -9.77 -4.29
C LYS A 96 -6.38 -10.09 -4.13
N SER A 97 -5.57 -9.78 -5.14
CA SER A 97 -4.13 -10.02 -5.13
C SER A 97 -3.41 -9.00 -6.00
N ILE A 98 -2.13 -8.82 -5.72
CA ILE A 98 -1.18 -8.07 -6.54
C ILE A 98 -0.05 -9.01 -6.92
N ARG A 99 0.56 -8.81 -8.10
CA ARG A 99 1.78 -9.50 -8.49
C ARG A 99 2.94 -8.52 -8.56
N ILE A 100 4.11 -8.94 -8.10
CA ILE A 100 5.35 -8.17 -8.16
C ILE A 100 6.35 -8.97 -8.98
N ASN A 101 6.87 -8.34 -10.04
CA ASN A 101 7.97 -8.89 -10.82
C ASN A 101 9.28 -8.49 -10.16
N TYR A 102 10.18 -9.45 -10.01
CA TYR A 102 11.52 -9.22 -9.51
C TYR A 102 12.54 -10.00 -10.34
N THR A 103 13.79 -9.58 -10.24
CA THR A 103 14.90 -10.30 -10.86
C THR A 103 15.55 -11.15 -9.78
N SER A 104 15.56 -12.46 -9.97
CA SER A 104 16.28 -13.38 -9.09
C SER A 104 17.79 -13.29 -9.31
N TYR A 105 18.57 -13.84 -8.38
CA TYR A 105 20.04 -13.78 -8.41
C TYR A 105 20.67 -14.35 -9.69
N ASP A 106 20.01 -15.32 -10.33
CA ASP A 106 20.40 -15.90 -11.62
C ASP A 106 20.02 -15.01 -12.83
N CYS A 107 19.67 -13.75 -12.59
CA CYS A 107 19.19 -12.78 -13.59
C CYS A 107 17.93 -13.23 -14.34
N HIS A 108 17.21 -14.22 -13.79
CA HIS A 108 15.92 -14.62 -14.31
C HIS A 108 14.82 -13.72 -13.78
N ARG A 109 13.78 -13.54 -14.60
CA ARG A 109 12.58 -12.84 -14.17
C ARG A 109 11.65 -13.81 -13.45
N ALA A 110 11.31 -13.47 -12.22
CA ALA A 110 10.36 -14.19 -11.39
C ALA A 110 9.22 -13.26 -10.98
N GLN A 111 8.14 -13.85 -10.48
CA GLN A 111 6.95 -13.12 -10.09
C GLN A 111 6.37 -13.71 -8.81
N ASP A 112 6.19 -12.86 -7.80
CA ASP A 112 5.50 -13.21 -6.56
C ASP A 112 4.06 -12.73 -6.60
N SER A 113 3.14 -13.57 -6.12
CA SER A 113 1.72 -13.22 -6.00
C SER A 113 1.38 -12.99 -4.53
N LEU A 114 1.11 -11.73 -4.20
CA LEU A 114 0.75 -11.34 -2.85
C LEU A 114 -0.76 -11.40 -2.67
N ASN A 115 -1.23 -12.41 -1.93
CA ASN A 115 -2.64 -12.63 -1.64
C ASN A 115 -2.86 -12.58 -0.12
N PRO A 116 -3.64 -11.61 0.39
CA PRO A 116 -3.93 -11.47 1.82
C PRO A 116 -4.61 -12.70 2.45
N HIS A 117 -5.07 -13.66 1.66
CA HIS A 117 -5.69 -14.89 2.16
C HIS A 117 -4.72 -16.07 2.29
N THR A 118 -3.65 -16.13 1.49
CA THR A 118 -2.76 -17.32 1.41
C THR A 118 -1.30 -17.02 1.68
N HIS A 119 -0.83 -15.81 1.40
CA HIS A 119 0.56 -15.37 1.60
C HIS A 119 0.53 -13.95 2.17
N VAL A 120 0.23 -13.89 3.46
CA VAL A 120 -0.09 -12.63 4.15
C VAL A 120 1.16 -11.96 4.70
N ASP A 121 2.11 -12.77 5.18
CA ASP A 121 3.32 -12.26 5.81
C ASP A 121 4.39 -11.91 4.77
N ILE A 122 4.97 -10.73 4.91
CA ILE A 122 6.03 -10.20 4.05
C ILE A 122 7.20 -9.71 4.89
N MET A 123 8.37 -9.73 4.27
CA MET A 123 9.61 -9.16 4.81
C MET A 123 10.02 -7.96 3.97
N VAL A 124 10.39 -6.86 4.62
CA VAL A 124 10.85 -5.63 3.98
C VAL A 124 12.19 -5.24 4.56
N LEU A 125 13.10 -4.72 3.73
CA LEU A 125 14.38 -4.19 4.21
C LEU A 125 14.15 -2.99 5.13
N VAL A 126 14.85 -2.99 6.26
CA VAL A 126 14.83 -1.88 7.22
C VAL A 126 15.55 -0.66 6.63
N HIS A 127 15.05 0.54 6.94
CA HIS A 127 15.64 1.82 6.55
C HIS A 127 16.20 2.62 7.75
N GLU A 128 16.36 1.98 8.91
CA GLU A 128 16.99 2.59 10.09
C GLU A 128 18.52 2.63 9.93
N ASP A 129 19.13 3.73 10.37
CA ASP A 129 20.58 3.84 10.48
C ASP A 129 21.13 2.71 11.38
N GLU A 130 22.32 2.22 11.06
CA GLU A 130 23.06 1.18 11.81
C GLU A 130 23.50 1.68 13.21
N CYS A 131 22.57 2.16 14.04
CA CYS A 131 22.83 2.41 15.44
C CYS A 131 22.75 1.07 16.17
N PRO A 132 23.83 0.61 16.83
CA PRO A 132 23.77 -0.58 17.65
C PRO A 132 22.69 -0.40 18.71
N ASN A 133 21.86 -1.42 18.92
CA ASN A 133 20.89 -1.41 20.00
C ASN A 133 21.62 -1.23 21.35
N GLN A 134 20.90 -0.89 22.41
CA GLN A 134 21.47 -0.68 23.76
C GLN A 134 22.29 -1.88 24.28
N ASP A 135 22.06 -3.07 23.71
CA ASP A 135 22.77 -4.32 24.00
C ASP A 135 24.02 -4.58 23.12
N GLY A 136 24.42 -3.63 22.27
CA GLY A 136 25.59 -3.75 21.37
C GLY A 136 25.38 -4.68 20.16
N LEU A 137 24.16 -5.17 19.94
CA LEU A 137 23.81 -6.00 18.78
C LEU A 137 23.36 -5.12 17.60
N ALA A 138 23.83 -5.47 16.39
CA ALA A 138 23.38 -4.81 15.17
C ALA A 138 21.86 -4.95 14.99
N PRO A 139 21.17 -3.90 14.51
CA PRO A 139 19.73 -3.95 14.26
C PRO A 139 19.39 -5.04 13.23
N HIS A 140 18.21 -5.66 13.38
CA HIS A 140 17.78 -6.72 12.48
C HIS A 140 17.49 -6.12 11.09
N PRO A 141 18.03 -6.68 9.99
CA PRO A 141 18.00 -6.04 8.66
C PRO A 141 16.62 -6.06 7.97
N TYR A 142 15.65 -6.77 8.54
CA TYR A 142 14.29 -6.89 7.99
C TYR A 142 13.20 -6.51 8.99
N TRP A 143 12.18 -5.81 8.50
CA TRP A 143 10.87 -5.69 9.12
C TRP A 143 9.95 -6.79 8.61
N TYR A 144 8.99 -7.17 9.47
CA TYR A 144 7.97 -8.16 9.17
C TYR A 144 6.62 -7.48 9.21
N ALA A 145 5.81 -7.70 8.19
CA ALA A 145 4.47 -7.14 8.10
C ALA A 145 3.48 -8.18 7.61
N CYS A 146 2.22 -8.01 8.00
CA CYS A 146 1.11 -8.86 7.58
C CYS A 146 0.20 -8.02 6.67
N ILE A 147 0.04 -8.42 5.41
CA ILE A 147 -0.79 -7.75 4.42
C ILE A 147 -2.25 -7.93 4.80
N ILE A 148 -2.91 -6.84 5.21
CA ILE A 148 -4.34 -6.93 5.51
C ILE A 148 -5.14 -6.89 4.20
N HIS A 149 -4.94 -5.87 3.35
CA HIS A 149 -5.73 -5.65 2.13
C HIS A 149 -4.96 -4.91 1.04
N TRP A 150 -5.35 -5.17 -0.21
CA TRP A 150 -4.93 -4.37 -1.36
C TRP A 150 -5.98 -3.35 -1.76
N LYS A 151 -5.54 -2.11 -1.94
CA LYS A 151 -6.37 -0.97 -2.31
C LYS A 151 -5.65 -0.15 -3.36
N HIS A 152 -6.32 0.13 -4.48
CA HIS A 152 -5.83 1.09 -5.46
C HIS A 152 -6.60 2.40 -5.38
N PHE A 153 -5.91 3.49 -5.70
CA PHE A 153 -6.42 4.85 -5.61
C PHE A 153 -6.14 5.57 -6.92
N SER A 154 -7.13 6.30 -7.43
CA SER A 154 -6.91 7.28 -8.49
C SER A 154 -6.72 8.65 -7.86
N ILE A 155 -5.62 9.33 -8.19
CA ILE A 155 -5.28 10.62 -7.61
C ILE A 155 -5.14 11.70 -8.68
N SER A 156 -5.37 12.94 -8.29
CA SER A 156 -5.13 14.13 -9.10
C SER A 156 -4.45 15.19 -8.24
N LEU A 157 -3.50 15.92 -8.83
CA LEU A 157 -2.82 17.04 -8.21
C LEU A 157 -3.30 18.34 -8.85
N LEU A 158 -3.81 19.26 -8.02
CA LEU A 158 -4.30 20.55 -8.50
C LEU A 158 -3.19 21.61 -8.61
N LYS A 159 -2.02 21.37 -8.01
CA LYS A 159 -0.90 22.31 -8.03
C LYS A 159 0.43 21.57 -7.86
N THR A 160 1.42 21.93 -8.68
CA THR A 160 2.82 21.53 -8.49
C THR A 160 3.46 22.54 -7.53
N PHE A 161 4.13 22.07 -6.48
CA PHE A 161 4.84 22.89 -5.50
C PHE A 161 6.33 22.89 -5.78
#